data_AF-A0A3B8X2K4-F1
#
_entry.id   AF-A0A3B8X2K4-F1
#
_cell.length_a   1.000
_cell.length_b   1.000
_cell.length_c   1.000
_cell.angle_alpha   90.00
_cell.angle_beta   90.00
_cell.angle_gamma   90.00
#
_symmetry.space_group_name_H-M   'P 1'
#
loop_
_entity.id
_entity.type
_entity.pdbx_description
1 polymer ?
#
loop_
_entity_poly.entity_id
_entity_poly.type
_entity_poly.pdbx_seq_one_letter_code
_entity_poly.pdbx_strand_id
1 'polypeptide(L)'
;PRFPVSGSYANSESVELKLATLPFPLSPPRVEPLQSAANNPPELRLQLSGHDAAFDGGAVNCFATGQGPIPVRWDPQQRLLTAQAPQPLPTGRSRYNCTVRNRVQQRYHWFSQPWFIPALDGSWPSEP
;
A
#
# COMPACT_ATOMS: atom_id res chain seq x y z
N PRO A 1 6.12 12.47 2.43
CA PRO A 1 6.28 11.92 1.06
C PRO A 1 7.60 11.14 0.93
N ARG A 2 7.54 9.81 0.75
CA ARG A 2 8.71 9.00 0.38
C ARG A 2 8.37 8.18 -0.86
N PHE A 3 8.25 8.87 -1.99
CA PHE A 3 8.44 8.21 -3.27
C PHE A 3 9.96 8.02 -3.48
N PRO A 4 10.43 6.85 -3.94
CA PRO A 4 11.80 6.73 -4.42
C PRO A 4 11.94 7.61 -5.68
N VAL A 5 12.86 8.57 -5.64
CA VAL A 5 13.29 9.37 -6.78
C VAL A 5 14.60 8.77 -7.30
N SER A 6 14.54 7.56 -7.87
CA SER A 6 15.69 7.00 -8.57
C SER A 6 15.26 6.13 -9.76
N GLY A 7 16.01 6.26 -10.86
CA GLY A 7 15.83 5.53 -12.10
C GLY A 7 15.04 6.27 -13.18
N SER A 8 14.77 5.56 -14.28
CA SER A 8 14.11 5.98 -15.54
C SER A 8 12.69 6.60 -15.42
N TYR A 9 12.24 6.87 -14.20
CA TYR A 9 10.98 7.54 -13.87
C TYR A 9 11.14 9.04 -13.58
N ALA A 10 12.26 9.63 -14.02
CA ALA A 10 12.58 11.06 -13.94
C ALA A 10 11.94 11.90 -15.07
N ASN A 11 10.77 11.50 -15.59
CA ASN A 11 10.00 12.39 -16.46
C ASN A 11 9.36 13.48 -15.60
N SER A 12 9.75 14.72 -15.87
CA SER A 12 9.35 15.94 -15.16
C SER A 12 7.82 16.15 -15.10
N GLU A 13 7.05 15.65 -16.06
CA GLU A 13 5.57 15.68 -16.02
C GLU A 13 4.97 14.73 -14.96
N SER A 14 5.69 13.68 -14.55
CA SER A 14 5.23 12.78 -13.47
C SER A 14 5.48 13.34 -12.07
N VAL A 15 6.25 14.44 -11.97
CA VAL A 15 6.64 15.05 -10.69
C VAL A 15 5.46 15.80 -10.07
N GLU A 16 4.65 16.50 -10.86
CA GLU A 16 3.44 17.18 -10.35
C GLU A 16 2.38 16.20 -9.84
N LEU A 17 2.15 15.08 -10.53
CA LEU A 17 1.20 14.06 -10.07
C LEU A 17 1.67 13.37 -8.78
N LYS A 18 2.99 13.17 -8.62
CA LYS A 18 3.60 12.60 -7.40
C LYS A 18 3.63 13.62 -6.24
N LEU A 19 3.71 14.91 -6.54
CA LEU A 19 3.56 16.00 -5.56
C LEU A 19 2.09 16.20 -5.14
N ALA A 20 1.14 15.80 -5.99
CA ALA A 20 -0.28 15.93 -5.75
C ALA A 20 -0.92 14.76 -4.98
N THR A 21 -0.19 13.76 -4.48
CA THR A 21 -0.80 12.73 -3.62
C THR A 21 -0.83 13.15 -2.15
N LEU A 22 -1.95 12.95 -1.47
CA LEU A 22 -2.06 13.14 -0.03
C LEU A 22 -1.71 11.84 0.71
N PRO A 23 -1.02 11.89 1.87
CA PRO A 23 -0.85 10.71 2.69
C PRO A 23 -2.21 10.21 3.20
N PHE A 24 -2.31 8.92 3.48
CA PHE A 24 -3.41 8.41 4.30
C PHE A 24 -3.29 9.00 5.70
N PRO A 25 -4.39 9.42 6.35
CA PRO A 25 -4.37 9.94 7.72
C PRO A 25 -4.23 8.77 8.68
N LEU A 26 -3.01 8.26 8.88
CA LEU A 26 -2.74 7.07 9.68
C LEU A 26 -2.28 7.44 11.09
N SER A 27 -2.71 6.66 12.09
CA SER A 27 -1.94 6.55 13.35
C SER A 27 -0.67 5.76 13.02
N PRO A 28 0.54 6.12 13.53
CA PRO A 28 1.81 5.62 13.01
C PRO A 28 1.81 4.09 12.86
N PRO A 29 1.75 3.56 11.63
CA PRO A 29 1.74 2.11 11.43
C PRO A 29 3.17 1.61 11.55
N ARG A 30 3.44 0.72 12.50
CA ARG A 30 4.56 -0.20 12.36
C ARG A 30 4.06 -1.43 11.61
N VAL A 31 3.84 -1.29 10.30
CA VAL A 31 3.61 -2.46 9.45
C VAL A 31 4.99 -3.02 9.13
N GLU A 32 5.31 -4.17 9.70
CA GLU A 32 6.58 -4.87 9.47
C GLU A 32 6.66 -5.29 7.99
N PRO A 33 7.59 -4.76 7.19
CA PRO A 33 7.68 -5.10 5.78
C PRO A 33 8.26 -6.51 5.54
N LEU A 34 9.06 -7.05 6.47
CA LEU A 34 9.63 -8.39 6.35
C LEU A 34 8.62 -9.46 6.79
N GLN A 35 8.32 -10.40 5.91
CA GLN A 35 7.35 -11.47 6.19
C GLN A 35 8.03 -12.83 6.20
N SER A 36 7.42 -13.80 6.91
CA SER A 36 7.81 -15.20 6.78
C SER A 36 7.10 -15.84 5.59
N ALA A 37 7.63 -16.95 5.07
CA ALA A 37 6.94 -17.72 4.03
C ALA A 37 5.55 -18.20 4.49
N ALA A 38 5.37 -18.45 5.79
CA ALA A 38 4.10 -18.84 6.39
C ALA A 38 3.06 -17.71 6.45
N ASN A 39 3.47 -16.43 6.42
CA ASN A 39 2.58 -15.28 6.44
C ASN A 39 2.38 -14.68 5.03
N ASN A 40 2.38 -15.51 3.99
CA ASN A 40 2.22 -15.11 2.60
C ASN A 40 0.88 -15.63 2.03
N PRO A 41 -0.05 -14.76 1.59
CA PRO A 41 0.06 -13.30 1.50
C PRO A 41 -0.21 -12.59 2.83
N PRO A 42 0.55 -11.53 3.16
CA PRO A 42 0.35 -10.78 4.41
C PRO A 42 -0.95 -9.99 4.37
N GLU A 43 -1.61 -9.88 5.51
CA GLU A 43 -2.73 -8.96 5.71
C GLU A 43 -2.21 -7.57 6.06
N LEU A 44 -2.64 -6.57 5.29
CA LEU A 44 -2.43 -5.15 5.58
C LEU A 44 -3.56 -4.66 6.49
N ARG A 45 -3.20 -4.04 7.60
CA ARG A 45 -4.12 -3.36 8.53
C ARG A 45 -3.72 -1.90 8.69
N LEU A 46 -4.61 -0.98 8.32
CA LEU A 46 -4.40 0.46 8.37
C LEU A 46 -5.41 1.13 9.30
N GLN A 47 -4.93 1.61 10.44
CA GLN A 47 -5.72 2.37 11.39
C GLN A 47 -5.73 3.85 11.01
N LEU A 48 -6.88 4.38 10.60
CA LEU A 48 -7.00 5.79 10.25
C LEU A 48 -7.14 6.64 11.53
N SER A 49 -6.35 7.72 11.65
CA SER A 49 -6.40 8.73 12.72
C SER A 49 -7.11 10.01 12.25
N GLY A 50 -7.87 10.67 13.15
CA GLY A 50 -8.67 11.88 12.83
C GLY A 50 -9.81 11.70 11.81
N HIS A 51 -10.90 12.48 11.92
CA HIS A 51 -11.94 12.46 10.89
C HIS A 51 -11.55 13.45 9.79
N ASP A 52 -11.20 12.95 8.60
CA ASP A 52 -10.99 13.76 7.40
C ASP A 52 -12.21 13.61 6.49
N ALA A 53 -13.01 14.68 6.37
CA ALA A 53 -14.20 14.70 5.51
C ALA A 53 -13.88 14.46 4.03
N ALA A 54 -12.63 14.69 3.63
CA ALA A 54 -12.16 14.47 2.27
C ALA A 54 -11.74 13.02 1.99
N PHE A 55 -11.60 12.18 3.03
CA PHE A 55 -11.18 10.78 2.93
C PHE A 55 -12.35 9.83 3.14
N ASP A 56 -12.59 8.93 2.17
CA ASP A 56 -13.63 7.92 2.26
C ASP A 56 -13.05 6.51 2.37
N GLY A 57 -13.03 5.97 3.58
CA GLY A 57 -12.54 4.60 3.82
C GLY A 57 -13.28 3.53 3.01
N GLY A 58 -14.57 3.74 2.71
CA GLY A 58 -15.38 2.80 1.93
C GLY A 58 -15.09 2.79 0.43
N ALA A 59 -14.40 3.82 -0.08
CA ALA A 59 -14.03 3.95 -1.49
C ALA A 59 -12.55 3.64 -1.75
N VAL A 60 -11.81 3.12 -0.75
CA VAL A 60 -10.41 2.76 -0.91
C VAL A 60 -10.29 1.50 -1.76
N ASN A 61 -9.42 1.58 -2.77
CA ASN A 61 -9.02 0.45 -3.61
C ASN A 61 -7.56 0.11 -3.35
N CYS A 62 -7.26 -1.18 -3.14
CA CYS A 62 -5.90 -1.68 -2.98
C CYS A 62 -5.52 -2.61 -4.13
N PHE A 63 -4.22 -2.63 -4.46
CA PHE A 63 -3.65 -3.43 -5.54
C PHE A 63 -2.41 -4.16 -5.04
N ALA A 64 -2.23 -5.42 -5.44
CA ALA A 64 -1.04 -6.22 -5.13
C ALA A 64 -0.17 -6.47 -6.36
N THR A 65 1.14 -6.56 -6.13
CA THR A 65 2.13 -6.90 -7.16
C THR A 65 1.77 -8.22 -7.84
N GLY A 66 1.62 -8.19 -9.17
CA GLY A 66 1.30 -9.37 -9.98
C GLY A 66 -0.15 -9.86 -9.88
N GLN A 67 -1.02 -9.22 -9.10
CA GLN A 67 -2.40 -9.68 -8.88
C GLN A 67 -3.49 -8.64 -9.18
N GLY A 68 -3.12 -7.38 -9.43
CA GLY A 68 -4.10 -6.32 -9.72
C GLY A 68 -4.91 -5.93 -8.48
N PRO A 69 -6.19 -5.54 -8.62
CA PRO A 69 -7.05 -5.16 -7.50
C PRO A 69 -7.21 -6.32 -6.50
N ILE A 70 -7.13 -6.02 -5.21
CA ILE A 70 -7.31 -7.00 -4.12
C ILE A 70 -8.50 -6.63 -3.23
N PRO A 71 -9.10 -7.62 -2.53
CA PRO A 71 -10.17 -7.35 -1.59
C PRO A 71 -9.76 -6.35 -0.50
N VAL A 72 -10.63 -5.38 -0.26
CA VAL A 72 -10.52 -4.39 0.82
C VAL A 72 -11.75 -4.49 1.70
N ARG A 73 -11.55 -4.45 3.01
CA ARG A 73 -12.63 -4.32 3.99
C ARG A 73 -12.44 -3.04 4.77
N TRP A 74 -13.54 -2.33 4.98
CA TRP A 74 -13.58 -1.10 5.75
C TRP A 74 -14.52 -1.29 6.94
N ASP A 75 -13.96 -1.11 8.14
CA ASP A 75 -14.73 -1.00 9.38
C ASP A 75 -14.86 0.49 9.75
N PRO A 76 -16.04 1.12 9.56
CA PRO A 76 -16.24 2.53 9.89
C PRO A 76 -16.28 2.80 11.40
N GLN A 77 -16.61 1.81 12.23
CA GLN A 77 -16.69 1.98 13.69
C GLN A 77 -15.30 2.01 14.30
N GLN A 78 -14.46 1.05 13.90
CA GLN A 78 -13.06 0.99 14.34
C GLN A 78 -12.14 1.88 13.53
N ARG A 79 -12.62 2.38 12.38
CA ARG A 79 -11.83 3.09 11.37
C ARG A 79 -10.61 2.31 10.89
N LEU A 80 -10.83 1.03 10.70
CA LEU A 80 -9.81 0.07 10.30
C LEU A 80 -10.06 -0.34 8.85
N LEU A 81 -9.03 -0.16 8.03
CA LEU A 81 -8.99 -0.72 6.69
C LEU A 81 -8.13 -1.98 6.68
N THR A 82 -8.65 -3.07 6.14
CA THR A 82 -7.88 -4.30 5.91
C THR A 82 -7.85 -4.68 4.44
N ALA A 83 -6.71 -5.19 3.98
CA ALA A 83 -6.55 -5.68 2.62
C ALA A 83 -5.60 -6.88 2.60
N GLN A 84 -5.92 -7.90 1.82
CA GLN A 84 -5.09 -9.08 1.67
C GLN A 84 -5.21 -9.60 0.23
N ALA A 85 -4.08 -9.94 -0.38
CA ALA A 85 -4.09 -10.54 -1.72
C ALA A 85 -4.74 -11.94 -1.69
N PRO A 86 -5.47 -12.35 -2.73
CA PRO A 86 -6.10 -13.67 -2.78
C PRO A 86 -5.11 -14.81 -3.05
N GLN A 87 -3.94 -14.51 -3.62
CA GLN A 87 -2.88 -15.49 -3.89
C GLN A 87 -1.58 -15.07 -3.19
N PRO A 88 -0.65 -16.02 -2.95
CA PRO A 88 0.68 -15.70 -2.43
C PRO A 88 1.40 -14.67 -3.30
N LEU A 89 2.12 -13.76 -2.65
CA LEU A 89 3.02 -12.82 -3.31
C LEU A 89 4.29 -13.54 -3.76
N PRO A 90 4.93 -13.09 -4.87
CA PRO A 90 6.19 -13.66 -5.31
C PRO A 90 7.30 -13.42 -4.28
N THR A 91 8.23 -14.37 -4.20
CA THR A 91 9.47 -14.23 -3.44
C THR A 91 10.24 -12.98 -3.86
N GLY A 92 10.86 -12.31 -2.89
CA GLY A 92 11.53 -11.03 -3.07
C GLY A 92 10.63 -9.85 -2.75
N ARG A 93 10.73 -8.79 -3.56
CA ARG A 93 10.08 -7.50 -3.32
C ARG A 93 8.67 -7.49 -3.92
N SER A 94 7.69 -7.27 -3.08
CA SER A 94 6.30 -7.02 -3.47
C SER A 94 5.78 -5.74 -2.81
N ARG A 95 4.63 -5.25 -3.25
CA ARG A 95 3.94 -4.10 -2.65
C ARG A 95 2.43 -4.27 -2.69
N TYR A 96 1.77 -3.71 -1.69
CA TYR A 96 0.38 -3.28 -1.80
C TYR A 96 0.33 -1.76 -2.00
N ASN A 97 -0.50 -1.31 -2.93
CA ASN A 97 -0.78 0.11 -3.13
C ASN A 97 -2.26 0.35 -2.88
N CYS A 98 -2.60 1.22 -1.94
CA CYS A 98 -3.96 1.61 -1.63
C CYS A 98 -4.20 3.07 -2.01
N THR A 99 -5.34 3.33 -2.63
CA THR A 99 -5.69 4.64 -3.19
C THR A 99 -7.14 4.98 -2.93
N VAL A 100 -7.43 6.27 -2.76
CA VAL A 100 -8.80 6.78 -2.73
C VAL A 100 -8.82 8.19 -3.30
N ARG A 101 -9.86 8.52 -4.07
CA ARG A 101 -10.05 9.87 -4.58
C ARG A 101 -10.46 10.79 -3.42
N ASN A 102 -9.79 11.93 -3.30
CA ASN A 102 -10.18 12.96 -2.34
C ASN A 102 -11.54 13.54 -2.75
N ARG A 103 -12.47 13.68 -1.79
CA ARG A 103 -13.84 14.16 -2.07
C ARG A 103 -13.94 15.67 -2.29
N VAL A 104 -12.95 16.43 -1.83
CA VAL A 104 -12.98 17.91 -1.81
C VAL A 104 -12.06 18.49 -2.89
N GLN A 105 -10.93 17.84 -3.15
CA GLN A 105 -9.89 18.24 -4.10
C GLN A 105 -9.84 17.22 -5.24
N GLN A 106 -9.47 17.66 -6.45
CA GLN A 106 -9.23 16.77 -7.60
C GLN A 106 -7.89 16.01 -7.47
N ARG A 107 -7.69 15.34 -6.34
CA ARG A 107 -6.44 14.66 -5.94
C ARG A 107 -6.73 13.26 -5.43
N TYR A 108 -5.69 12.45 -5.26
CA TYR A 108 -5.79 11.11 -4.68
C TYR A 108 -5.00 11.04 -3.38
N HIS A 109 -5.56 10.35 -2.38
CA HIS A 109 -4.76 9.81 -1.30
C HIS A 109 -4.10 8.53 -1.79
N TRP A 110 -2.82 8.36 -1.44
CA TRP A 110 -2.02 7.21 -1.85
C TRP A 110 -1.24 6.66 -0.67
N PHE A 111 -1.20 5.34 -0.55
CA PHE A 111 -0.39 4.62 0.42
C PHE A 111 0.25 3.39 -0.23
N SER A 112 1.55 3.20 0.00
CA SER A 112 2.31 2.04 -0.50
C SER A 112 2.94 1.30 0.68
N GLN A 113 2.58 0.02 0.84
CA GLN A 113 3.23 -0.89 1.76
C GLN A 113 4.19 -1.82 1.00
N PRO A 114 5.50 -1.79 1.26
CA PRO A 114 6.43 -2.79 0.77
C PRO A 114 6.33 -4.09 1.57
N TRP A 115 6.56 -5.20 0.87
CA TRP A 115 6.65 -6.55 1.42
C TRP A 115 7.93 -7.21 0.93
N PHE A 116 8.62 -7.91 1.83
CA PHE A 116 9.77 -8.74 1.52
C PHE A 116 9.44 -10.18 1.88
N ILE A 117 9.27 -11.03 0.87
CA ILE A 117 8.87 -12.42 1.02
C ILE A 117 10.10 -13.31 0.79
N PRO A 118 10.53 -14.14 1.75
CA PRO A 118 11.62 -15.09 1.55
C PRO A 118 11.19 -16.25 0.65
N ALA A 119 12.16 -17.03 0.17
CA ALA A 119 11.88 -18.32 -0.45
C ALA A 119 11.37 -19.33 0.61
N LEU A 120 10.85 -20.47 0.16
CA LEU A 120 10.32 -21.52 1.05
C LEU A 120 11.37 -22.09 2.01
N ASP A 121 12.64 -22.08 1.63
CA ASP A 121 13.78 -22.49 2.44
C ASP A 121 14.33 -21.36 3.33
N GLY A 122 13.69 -20.19 3.34
CA GLY A 122 14.11 -19.01 4.08
C GLY A 122 15.22 -18.21 3.41
N SER A 123 15.72 -18.64 2.24
CA SER A 123 16.73 -17.91 1.49
C SER A 123 16.15 -16.66 0.81
N TRP A 124 17.04 -15.73 0.48
CA TRP A 124 16.71 -14.53 -0.29
C TRP A 124 17.18 -14.69 -1.72
N PRO A 125 16.39 -14.25 -2.72
CA PRO A 125 16.89 -14.19 -4.09
C PRO A 125 18.12 -13.28 -4.12
N SER A 126 19.22 -13.78 -4.69
CA SER A 126 20.44 -13.02 -4.87
C SER A 126 20.13 -11.76 -5.69
N GLU A 127 20.60 -10.61 -5.22
CA GLU A 127 20.57 -9.38 -6.01
C GLU A 127 21.50 -9.59 -7.22
N PRO A 128 21.04 -9.37 -8.47
CA PRO A 128 21.89 -9.48 -9.65
C PRO A 128 22.97 -8.39 -9.71
#